data_AF-A0A1A8DTS7-F1
#
_entry.id   AF-A0A1A8DTS7-F1
#
_cell.length_a   1.000
_cell.length_b   1.000
_cell.length_c   1.000
_cell.angle_alpha   90.00
_cell.angle_beta   90.00
_cell.angle_gamma   90.00
#
_symmetry.space_group_name_H-M   'P 1'
#
loop_
_entity.id
_entity.type
_entity.pdbx_description
1 polymer ?
#
loop_
_entity_poly.entity_id
_entity_poly.type
_entity_poly.pdbx_seq_one_letter_code
_entity_poly.pdbx_strand_id
1 'polypeptide(L)'
;GAAASLNVCTVSAARNLLEVFVDGKPVMVEPGTTVLQACEKAGMQIPRFCYHERLSVAGNCRMSPVEIEKVPKDQSMQFGSDRSRFTEGKRAVEDKNIGPLIKTIMTRCIQCTCCVRFDSEFAELNAVCQQLQGAKGSSVAAVVGGLVDAEALVSLKDLLNRLNCDNLCTEEKFPTTKAGSDLRSNHLLNTGIAGIEEADVLLLVGTNPRYEAPLFNARIRKRLSVTKMSLPDGFCPLFQVFAAAKRPVVVVVVGSSCLQSEDGAVIMAAASTIAQNARVSSGAMEIWKVFNVLHRAASQVAALDLGYKPGVETIRKNPPNVLFLLGADDGCITRPDLPDDCLIVYQGHHGDEGASMADIILPGAAYTEKCATYVNTKGRAQQTKAAVTPLGLAREDWRIIRAISEVNYKSTNSLLE
;
A
#
# COMPACT_ATOMS: atom_id res chain seq x y z
N GLY A 1 -11.75 -21.25 45.48
CA GLY A 1 -11.43 -21.21 44.04
C GLY A 1 -11.54 -19.77 43.58
N ALA A 2 -10.40 -19.08 43.48
CA ALA A 2 -10.33 -17.68 43.06
C ALA A 2 -9.82 -17.65 41.62
N ALA A 3 -10.68 -17.20 40.69
CA ALA A 3 -10.29 -16.92 39.31
C ALA A 3 -9.80 -15.46 39.26
N ALA A 4 -8.51 -15.29 39.03
CA ALA A 4 -7.88 -14.01 38.76
C ALA A 4 -8.21 -13.58 37.32
N SER A 5 -9.01 -12.54 37.16
CA SER A 5 -9.15 -11.81 35.90
C SER A 5 -7.89 -10.98 35.66
N LEU A 6 -7.16 -11.30 34.59
CA LEU A 6 -6.05 -10.50 34.11
C LEU A 6 -6.56 -9.12 33.65
N ASN A 7 -6.17 -8.08 34.39
CA ASN A 7 -6.22 -6.70 33.94
C ASN A 7 -5.27 -6.53 32.75
N VAL A 8 -5.82 -6.53 31.53
CA VAL A 8 -5.12 -6.00 30.37
C VAL A 8 -5.08 -4.49 30.52
N CYS A 9 -3.93 -3.99 31.01
CA CYS A 9 -3.58 -2.59 30.92
C CYS A 9 -3.55 -2.18 29.45
N THR A 10 -4.61 -1.54 28.97
CA THR A 10 -4.60 -0.74 27.75
C THR A 10 -3.67 0.44 27.99
N VAL A 11 -2.43 0.32 27.51
CA VAL A 11 -1.51 1.45 27.40
C VAL A 11 -2.11 2.40 26.38
N SER A 12 -2.89 3.34 26.89
CA SER A 12 -3.40 4.52 26.19
C SER A 12 -2.23 5.20 25.49
N ALA A 13 -2.20 5.11 24.15
CA ALA A 13 -1.35 5.95 23.34
C ALA A 13 -1.65 7.40 23.73
N ALA A 14 -0.65 8.10 24.27
CA ALA A 14 -0.74 9.52 24.60
C ALA A 14 -1.26 10.26 23.37
N ARG A 15 -2.53 10.66 23.42
CA ARG A 15 -3.20 11.32 22.31
C ARG A 15 -2.67 12.75 22.27
N ASN A 16 -1.89 13.09 21.23
CA ASN A 16 -1.53 14.48 20.93
C ASN A 16 -2.77 15.22 20.43
N LEU A 17 -3.76 15.41 21.31
CA LEU A 17 -4.95 16.21 21.02
C LEU A 17 -4.58 17.68 21.15
N LEU A 18 -4.99 18.47 20.16
CA LEU A 18 -4.86 19.91 20.19
C LEU A 18 -6.08 20.48 20.93
N GLU A 19 -5.82 21.40 21.86
CA GLU A 19 -6.87 22.17 22.51
C GLU A 19 -7.21 23.39 21.64
N VAL A 20 -8.47 23.51 21.25
CA VAL A 20 -9.01 24.68 20.52
C VAL A 20 -10.22 25.22 21.26
N PHE A 21 -10.45 26.54 21.15
CA PHE A 21 -11.58 27.21 21.79
C PHE A 21 -12.65 27.57 20.74
N VAL A 22 -13.87 27.07 20.93
CA VAL A 22 -15.04 27.42 20.10
C VAL A 22 -15.98 28.24 20.97
N ASP A 23 -16.15 29.53 20.68
CA ASP A 23 -16.93 30.47 21.49
C ASP A 23 -16.59 30.42 23.00
N GLY A 24 -15.30 30.29 23.31
CA GLY A 24 -14.78 30.17 24.68
C GLY A 24 -14.91 28.78 25.32
N LYS A 25 -15.55 27.80 24.66
CA LYS A 25 -15.60 26.41 25.12
C LYS A 25 -14.36 25.64 24.66
N PRO A 26 -13.58 25.03 25.57
CA PRO A 26 -12.43 24.20 25.19
C PRO A 26 -12.90 22.89 24.55
N VAL A 27 -12.33 22.55 23.39
CA VAL A 27 -12.60 21.33 22.63
C VAL A 27 -11.29 20.68 22.26
N MET A 28 -11.16 19.39 22.55
CA MET A 28 -9.99 18.60 22.19
C MET A 28 -10.18 17.97 20.80
N VAL A 29 -9.32 18.33 19.85
CA VAL A 29 -9.39 17.88 18.46
C VAL A 29 -8.11 17.16 18.03
N GLU A 30 -8.25 16.27 17.05
CA GLU A 30 -7.11 15.58 16.47
C GLU A 30 -6.37 16.52 15.49
N PRO A 31 -5.03 16.47 15.40
CA PRO A 31 -4.28 17.23 14.41
C PRO A 31 -4.79 16.94 12.99
N GLY A 32 -5.08 18.00 12.22
CA GLY A 32 -5.67 17.90 10.88
C GLY A 32 -7.21 18.02 10.83
N THR A 33 -7.88 18.09 11.98
CA THR A 33 -9.33 18.39 12.03
C THR A 33 -9.62 19.79 11.50
N THR A 34 -10.60 19.93 10.62
CA THR A 34 -11.02 21.26 10.11
C THR A 34 -11.75 22.07 11.18
N VAL A 35 -11.77 23.41 11.05
CA VAL A 35 -12.52 24.28 11.98
C VAL A 35 -14.01 23.91 12.02
N LEU A 36 -14.58 23.52 10.87
CA LEU A 36 -15.98 23.09 10.78
C LEU A 36 -16.27 21.85 11.64
N GLN A 37 -15.40 20.85 11.59
CA GLN A 37 -15.52 19.63 12.40
C GLN A 37 -15.25 19.90 13.89
N ALA A 38 -14.37 20.85 14.22
CA ALA A 38 -14.12 21.28 15.60
C ALA A 38 -15.37 21.93 16.21
N CYS A 39 -16.06 22.79 15.46
CA CYS A 39 -17.33 23.40 15.88
C CYS A 39 -18.46 22.36 16.00
N GLU A 40 -18.54 21.38 15.10
CA GLU A 40 -19.52 20.28 15.21
C GLU A 40 -19.31 19.45 16.48
N LYS A 41 -18.05 19.17 16.86
CA LYS A 41 -17.71 18.54 18.15
C LYS A 41 -18.10 19.40 19.36
N ALA A 42 -18.11 20.73 19.21
CA ALA A 42 -18.61 21.66 20.21
C ALA A 42 -20.15 21.75 20.27
N GLY A 43 -20.86 21.02 19.39
CA GLY A 43 -22.32 21.09 19.24
C GLY A 43 -22.82 22.28 18.41
N MET A 44 -21.93 22.99 17.71
CA MET A 44 -22.27 24.14 16.85
C MET A 44 -22.24 23.73 15.37
N GLN A 45 -23.38 23.84 14.70
CA GLN A 45 -23.48 23.52 13.27
C GLN A 45 -23.28 24.78 12.42
N ILE A 46 -22.17 24.84 11.67
CA ILE A 46 -21.86 25.95 10.76
C ILE A 46 -22.63 25.76 9.43
N PRO A 47 -23.28 26.81 8.88
CA PRO A 47 -23.97 26.70 7.60
C PRO A 47 -23.02 26.38 6.46
N ARG A 48 -23.42 25.43 5.61
CA ARG A 48 -22.59 24.87 4.52
C ARG A 48 -23.44 24.56 3.29
N PHE A 49 -22.90 24.85 2.11
CA PHE A 49 -23.49 24.43 0.82
C PHE A 49 -22.55 23.52 0.04
N CYS A 50 -21.29 23.92 -0.08
CA CYS A 50 -20.25 23.23 -0.86
C CYS A 50 -19.47 22.21 -0.03
N TYR A 51 -19.64 22.14 1.29
CA TYR A 51 -19.02 21.11 2.11
C TYR A 51 -19.98 19.92 2.30
N HIS A 52 -19.46 18.72 2.11
CA HIS A 52 -20.14 17.46 2.43
C HIS A 52 -19.10 16.54 3.07
N GLU A 53 -19.46 15.88 4.18
CA GLU A 53 -18.52 15.10 5.02
C GLU A 53 -17.82 13.96 4.27
N ARG A 54 -18.48 13.42 3.23
CA ARG A 54 -17.95 12.31 2.42
C ARG A 54 -17.31 12.72 1.10
N LEU A 55 -17.28 14.02 0.78
CA LEU A 55 -16.64 14.55 -0.42
C LEU A 55 -15.40 15.34 -0.04
N SER A 56 -14.51 15.60 -1.01
CA SER A 56 -13.38 16.51 -0.80
C SER A 56 -13.80 17.89 -0.29
N VAL A 57 -12.91 18.60 0.39
CA VAL A 57 -13.21 19.96 0.89
C VAL A 57 -13.14 20.97 -0.26
N ALA A 58 -14.20 21.77 -0.44
CA ALA A 58 -14.24 22.85 -1.43
C ALA A 58 -14.63 24.19 -0.77
N GLY A 59 -14.08 25.29 -1.30
CA GLY A 59 -14.28 26.66 -0.78
C GLY A 59 -15.15 27.57 -1.66
N ASN A 60 -15.88 27.02 -2.62
CA ASN A 60 -16.52 27.78 -3.70
C ASN A 60 -17.68 28.66 -3.21
N CYS A 61 -18.40 28.22 -2.18
CA CYS A 61 -19.62 28.87 -1.70
C CYS A 61 -19.40 29.94 -0.62
N ARG A 62 -18.26 29.90 0.08
CA ARG A 62 -17.91 30.84 1.18
C ARG A 62 -19.06 31.11 2.18
N MET A 63 -19.89 30.10 2.45
CA MET A 63 -21.00 30.19 3.42
C MET A 63 -20.57 29.88 4.86
N SER A 64 -19.40 29.26 5.02
CA SER A 64 -18.84 28.84 6.31
C SER A 64 -17.65 29.70 6.83
N PRO A 65 -17.54 31.01 6.54
CA PRO A 65 -16.48 31.83 7.12
C PRO A 65 -16.78 31.99 8.61
N VAL A 66 -15.76 31.77 9.43
CA VAL A 66 -15.80 31.99 10.87
C VAL A 66 -14.63 32.89 11.26
N GLU A 67 -14.85 33.71 12.27
CA GLU A 67 -13.81 34.58 12.81
C GLU A 67 -12.85 33.75 13.67
N ILE A 68 -11.54 33.95 13.46
CA ILE A 68 -10.50 33.33 14.27
C ILE A 68 -9.80 34.45 15.03
N GLU A 69 -9.69 34.32 16.35
CA GLU A 69 -9.04 35.31 17.20
C GLU A 69 -7.64 35.67 16.66
N LYS A 70 -7.33 36.96 16.56
CA LYS A 70 -6.04 37.52 16.06
C LYS A 70 -5.77 37.32 14.57
N VAL A 71 -6.75 36.86 13.79
CA VAL A 71 -6.68 36.84 12.31
C VAL A 71 -7.63 37.90 11.77
N PRO A 72 -7.13 39.03 11.24
CA PRO A 72 -8.01 40.09 10.72
C PRO A 72 -8.70 39.61 9.45
N LYS A 73 -9.97 39.22 9.59
CA LYS A 73 -10.90 38.98 8.49
C LYS A 73 -12.30 39.37 8.93
N ASP A 74 -12.83 40.43 8.34
CA ASP A 74 -14.24 40.79 8.51
C ASP A 74 -15.13 39.80 7.75
N GLN A 75 -16.13 39.23 8.42
CA GLN A 75 -17.42 38.92 7.80
C GLN A 75 -18.53 38.69 8.83
N SER A 76 -19.72 39.12 8.42
CA SER A 76 -20.91 39.37 9.22
C SER A 76 -21.73 38.12 9.60
N MET A 77 -21.90 37.95 10.90
CA MET A 77 -23.08 37.52 11.67
C MET A 77 -24.13 36.61 10.98
N GLN A 78 -24.01 35.32 11.30
CA GLN A 78 -25.05 34.28 11.44
C GLN A 78 -25.90 33.84 10.24
N PHE A 79 -26.75 34.64 9.59
CA PHE A 79 -27.59 34.16 8.47
C PHE A 79 -27.99 35.33 7.54
N GLY A 80 -28.39 35.01 6.30
CA GLY A 80 -28.65 36.00 5.25
C GLY A 80 -29.64 37.09 5.64
N SER A 81 -29.56 38.25 4.99
CA SER A 81 -30.47 39.37 5.28
C SER A 81 -31.94 39.01 4.98
N ASP A 82 -32.84 39.61 5.75
CA ASP A 82 -34.30 39.48 5.61
C ASP A 82 -34.83 39.91 4.22
N ARG A 83 -34.12 40.81 3.55
CA ARG A 83 -34.49 41.39 2.26
C ARG A 83 -33.37 41.30 1.23
N SER A 84 -33.76 41.14 -0.03
CA SER A 84 -32.86 41.25 -1.18
C SER A 84 -32.67 42.71 -1.57
N ARG A 85 -31.45 43.08 -1.94
CA ARG A 85 -31.15 44.37 -2.60
C ARG A 85 -31.05 44.25 -4.13
N PHE A 86 -31.07 43.03 -4.67
CA PHE A 86 -30.92 42.77 -6.09
C PHE A 86 -32.28 42.87 -6.80
N THR A 87 -32.41 43.84 -7.70
CA THR A 87 -33.66 44.17 -8.43
C THR A 87 -33.55 43.99 -9.94
N GLU A 88 -32.38 43.61 -10.45
CA GLU A 88 -32.14 43.38 -11.88
C GLU A 88 -32.67 42.01 -12.34
N GLY A 89 -32.66 41.79 -13.66
CA GLY A 89 -33.00 40.49 -14.26
C GLY A 89 -32.03 39.40 -13.79
N LYS A 90 -32.57 38.31 -13.22
CA LYS A 90 -31.76 37.15 -12.82
C LYS A 90 -31.36 36.36 -14.06
N ARG A 91 -30.16 35.76 -14.04
CA ARG A 91 -29.76 34.80 -15.07
C ARG A 91 -30.71 33.60 -15.08
N ALA A 92 -31.01 33.12 -16.28
CA ALA A 92 -31.62 31.82 -16.51
C ALA A 92 -30.62 30.96 -17.29
N VAL A 93 -30.59 29.67 -17.00
CA VAL A 93 -29.71 28.71 -17.67
C VAL A 93 -30.59 27.61 -18.24
N GLU A 94 -30.34 27.24 -19.50
CA GLU A 94 -31.02 26.13 -20.15
C GLU A 94 -30.82 24.82 -19.39
N ASP A 95 -31.89 24.02 -19.33
CA ASP A 95 -31.87 22.73 -18.64
C ASP A 95 -31.13 21.70 -19.49
N LYS A 96 -30.25 20.93 -18.85
CA LYS A 96 -29.32 20.01 -19.51
C LYS A 96 -29.82 18.59 -19.34
N ASN A 97 -30.11 17.87 -20.41
CA ASN A 97 -30.54 16.47 -20.26
C ASN A 97 -29.35 15.58 -19.84
N ILE A 98 -29.34 15.11 -18.59
CA ILE A 98 -28.30 14.21 -18.02
C ILE A 98 -28.86 12.78 -17.87
N GLY A 99 -29.98 12.46 -18.54
CA GLY A 99 -30.57 11.12 -18.56
C GLY A 99 -31.96 11.02 -17.92
N PRO A 100 -32.56 9.81 -17.90
CA PRO A 100 -33.96 9.61 -17.55
C PRO A 100 -34.25 9.68 -16.04
N LEU A 101 -33.23 9.53 -15.18
CA LEU A 101 -33.40 9.45 -13.74
C LEU A 101 -33.27 10.81 -13.03
N ILE A 102 -32.40 11.69 -13.54
CA ILE A 102 -32.08 12.97 -12.89
C ILE A 102 -32.64 14.10 -13.73
N LYS A 103 -33.82 14.59 -13.34
CA LYS A 103 -34.37 15.82 -13.91
C LYS A 103 -33.55 17.02 -13.44
N THR A 104 -32.96 17.72 -14.37
CA THR A 104 -32.14 18.90 -14.12
C THR A 104 -32.95 20.18 -14.30
N ILE A 105 -32.80 21.12 -13.36
CA ILE A 105 -33.28 22.50 -13.52
C ILE A 105 -32.11 23.42 -13.20
N MET A 106 -31.33 23.78 -14.22
CA MET A 106 -30.01 24.41 -14.06
C MET A 106 -30.10 25.85 -13.56
N THR A 107 -31.23 26.51 -13.77
CA THR A 107 -31.51 27.85 -13.23
C THR A 107 -31.50 27.88 -11.69
N ARG A 108 -31.75 26.75 -11.02
CA ARG A 108 -31.71 26.63 -9.55
C ARG A 108 -30.34 26.25 -9.00
N CYS A 109 -29.41 25.84 -9.85
CA CYS A 109 -28.07 25.46 -9.43
C CYS A 109 -27.31 26.67 -8.87
N ILE A 110 -26.74 26.50 -7.67
CA ILE A 110 -25.90 27.52 -7.01
C ILE A 110 -24.40 27.35 -7.31
N GLN A 111 -24.06 26.42 -8.22
CA GLN A 111 -22.68 26.10 -8.62
C GLN A 111 -21.77 25.79 -7.42
N CYS A 112 -22.30 25.10 -6.41
CA CYS A 112 -21.52 24.63 -5.26
C CYS A 112 -20.53 23.49 -5.61
N THR A 113 -20.57 23.00 -6.85
CA THR A 113 -19.77 21.89 -7.40
C THR A 113 -19.85 20.59 -6.61
N CYS A 114 -20.84 20.39 -5.74
CA CYS A 114 -21.04 19.12 -5.04
C CYS A 114 -21.36 17.99 -6.01
N CYS A 115 -22.25 18.22 -7.00
CA CYS A 115 -22.58 17.21 -8.01
C CYS A 115 -21.39 16.85 -8.89
N VAL A 116 -20.60 17.83 -9.32
CA VAL A 116 -19.41 17.61 -10.16
C VAL A 116 -18.34 16.86 -9.37
N ARG A 117 -18.13 17.18 -8.09
CA ARG A 117 -17.20 16.42 -7.23
C ARG A 117 -17.71 15.03 -6.91
N PHE A 118 -19.01 14.88 -6.69
CA PHE A 118 -19.61 13.56 -6.53
C PHE A 118 -19.41 12.72 -7.80
N ASP A 119 -19.67 13.30 -8.96
CA ASP A 119 -19.46 12.62 -10.24
C ASP A 119 -17.98 12.32 -10.48
N SER A 120 -17.07 13.28 -10.32
CA SER A 120 -15.63 13.03 -10.51
C SER A 120 -15.04 12.06 -9.48
N GLU A 121 -15.48 12.10 -8.23
CA GLU A 121 -14.96 11.22 -7.17
C GLU A 121 -15.58 9.81 -7.22
N PHE A 122 -16.78 9.64 -7.79
CA PHE A 122 -17.48 8.33 -7.84
C PHE A 122 -17.65 7.74 -9.25
N ALA A 123 -17.51 8.50 -10.34
CA ALA A 123 -17.68 7.99 -11.71
C ALA A 123 -16.57 7.01 -12.10
N GLU A 124 -15.32 7.29 -11.69
CA GLU A 124 -14.19 6.38 -11.92
C GLU A 124 -14.38 5.05 -11.18
N LEU A 125 -14.82 5.12 -9.92
CA LEU A 125 -15.19 3.95 -9.12
C LEU A 125 -16.33 3.14 -9.76
N ASN A 126 -17.35 3.81 -10.28
CA ASN A 126 -18.49 3.16 -10.94
C ASN A 126 -18.08 2.50 -12.26
N ALA A 127 -17.20 3.13 -13.05
CA ALA A 127 -16.67 2.57 -14.29
C ALA A 127 -15.87 1.28 -14.04
N VAL A 128 -14.99 1.28 -13.02
CA VAL A 128 -14.27 0.08 -12.58
C VAL A 128 -15.27 -1.01 -12.12
N CYS A 129 -16.29 -0.64 -11.34
CA CYS A 129 -17.27 -1.60 -10.83
C CYS A 129 -18.12 -2.23 -11.93
N GLN A 130 -18.53 -1.47 -12.95
CA GLN A 130 -19.28 -2.01 -14.10
C GLN A 130 -18.49 -3.07 -14.86
N GLN A 131 -17.19 -2.86 -15.05
CA GLN A 131 -16.32 -3.82 -15.73
C GLN A 131 -16.02 -5.05 -14.86
N LEU A 132 -15.88 -4.85 -13.54
CA LEU A 132 -15.74 -5.94 -12.58
C LEU A 132 -16.98 -6.83 -12.46
N GLN A 133 -18.19 -6.33 -12.74
CA GLN A 133 -19.41 -7.15 -12.71
C GLN A 133 -19.44 -8.19 -13.83
N GLY A 134 -18.84 -7.87 -14.99
CA GLY A 134 -18.74 -8.77 -16.13
C GLY A 134 -17.57 -9.77 -16.06
N ALA A 135 -16.52 -9.43 -15.31
CA ALA A 135 -15.29 -10.22 -15.23
C ALA A 135 -15.31 -11.17 -14.02
N LYS A 136 -15.25 -12.48 -14.28
CA LYS A 136 -15.14 -13.54 -13.25
C LYS A 136 -13.95 -14.45 -13.52
N GLY A 137 -13.34 -14.95 -12.44
CA GLY A 137 -12.27 -15.94 -12.52
C GLY A 137 -11.00 -15.42 -13.18
N SER A 138 -10.49 -16.14 -14.17
CA SER A 138 -9.21 -15.86 -14.84
C SER A 138 -9.18 -14.58 -15.68
N SER A 139 -10.34 -13.94 -15.90
CA SER A 139 -10.44 -12.68 -16.65
C SER A 139 -9.97 -11.46 -15.87
N VAL A 140 -9.71 -11.59 -14.57
CA VAL A 140 -9.14 -10.54 -13.73
C VAL A 140 -7.75 -10.96 -13.26
N ALA A 141 -6.81 -10.03 -13.16
CA ALA A 141 -5.56 -10.24 -12.43
C ALA A 141 -5.11 -8.95 -11.75
N ALA A 142 -4.15 -9.08 -10.83
CA ALA A 142 -3.48 -7.93 -10.25
C ALA A 142 -1.97 -8.11 -10.16
N VAL A 143 -1.24 -7.01 -10.39
CA VAL A 143 0.18 -6.87 -10.09
C VAL A 143 0.36 -5.86 -8.98
N VAL A 144 1.18 -6.23 -8.00
CA VAL A 144 1.52 -5.38 -6.86
C VAL A 144 2.97 -4.95 -6.98
N GLY A 145 3.20 -3.65 -6.80
CA GLY A 145 4.55 -3.08 -6.82
C GLY A 145 5.28 -3.08 -5.50
N GLY A 146 6.54 -2.61 -5.54
CA GLY A 146 7.52 -2.74 -4.46
C GLY A 146 7.24 -1.97 -3.14
N LEU A 147 6.29 -1.03 -3.14
CA LEU A 147 6.04 -0.10 -2.01
C LEU A 147 4.65 -0.23 -1.37
N VAL A 148 3.90 -1.27 -1.74
CA VAL A 148 2.55 -1.51 -1.24
C VAL A 148 2.54 -2.06 0.19
N ASP A 149 1.57 -1.62 0.96
CA ASP A 149 1.32 -2.05 2.34
C ASP A 149 0.53 -3.36 2.46
N ALA A 150 0.68 -4.02 3.61
CA ALA A 150 0.03 -5.30 3.89
C ALA A 150 -1.51 -5.19 3.93
N GLU A 151 -2.06 -4.06 4.39
CA GLU A 151 -3.51 -3.85 4.46
C GLU A 151 -4.13 -3.74 3.06
N ALA A 152 -3.49 -3.00 2.15
CA ALA A 152 -3.91 -2.91 0.76
C ALA A 152 -3.78 -4.27 0.03
N LEU A 153 -2.70 -5.01 0.30
CA LEU A 153 -2.52 -6.39 -0.18
C LEU A 153 -3.67 -7.30 0.27
N VAL A 154 -3.97 -7.35 1.57
CA VAL A 154 -5.08 -8.18 2.08
C VAL A 154 -6.41 -7.77 1.45
N SER A 155 -6.67 -6.46 1.36
CA SER A 155 -7.91 -5.94 0.80
C SER A 155 -8.08 -6.31 -0.67
N LEU A 156 -7.01 -6.24 -1.47
CA LEU A 156 -7.02 -6.62 -2.88
C LEU A 156 -7.20 -8.13 -3.05
N LYS A 157 -6.49 -8.91 -2.24
CA LYS A 157 -6.63 -10.37 -2.21
C LYS A 157 -8.06 -10.78 -1.89
N ASP A 158 -8.67 -10.19 -0.87
CA ASP A 158 -10.05 -10.49 -0.49
C ASP A 158 -11.06 -10.08 -1.56
N LEU A 159 -10.81 -8.94 -2.24
CA LEU A 159 -11.62 -8.51 -3.37
C LEU A 159 -11.58 -9.52 -4.53
N LEU A 160 -10.39 -9.95 -4.96
CA LEU A 160 -10.24 -10.91 -6.05
C LEU A 160 -10.70 -12.32 -5.68
N ASN A 161 -10.48 -12.76 -4.44
CA ASN A 161 -11.00 -14.03 -3.94
C ASN A 161 -12.54 -14.07 -4.02
N ARG A 162 -13.23 -12.96 -3.74
CA ARG A 162 -14.69 -12.87 -3.91
C ARG A 162 -15.13 -12.95 -5.37
N LEU A 163 -14.28 -12.56 -6.30
CA LEU A 163 -14.47 -12.74 -7.75
C LEU A 163 -13.99 -14.12 -8.25
N ASN A 164 -13.60 -15.00 -7.32
CA ASN A 164 -13.05 -16.33 -7.57
C ASN A 164 -11.77 -16.29 -8.43
N CYS A 165 -10.92 -15.30 -8.19
CA CYS A 165 -9.68 -15.06 -8.92
C CYS A 165 -8.45 -15.17 -7.99
N ASP A 166 -7.54 -16.07 -8.36
CA ASP A 166 -6.25 -16.30 -7.67
C ASP A 166 -5.05 -15.69 -8.42
N ASN A 167 -5.29 -14.84 -9.41
CA ASN A 167 -4.24 -14.23 -10.25
C ASN A 167 -3.67 -12.98 -9.60
N LEU A 168 -3.02 -13.18 -8.46
CA LEU A 168 -2.35 -12.13 -7.69
C LEU A 168 -0.83 -12.29 -7.86
N CYS A 169 -0.19 -11.32 -8.50
CA CYS A 169 1.24 -11.35 -8.82
C CYS A 169 2.00 -10.19 -8.17
N THR A 170 3.29 -10.40 -7.91
CA THR A 170 4.24 -9.33 -7.53
C THR A 170 5.15 -8.99 -8.70
N GLU A 171 5.73 -7.79 -8.70
CA GLU A 171 6.75 -7.40 -9.68
C GLU A 171 8.01 -8.28 -9.59
N GLU A 172 8.53 -8.49 -8.38
CA GLU A 172 9.70 -9.34 -8.19
C GLU A 172 9.35 -10.82 -8.31
N LYS A 173 10.10 -11.53 -9.16
CA LYS A 173 10.08 -12.99 -9.24
C LYS A 173 10.75 -13.59 -8.01
N PHE A 174 10.25 -14.73 -7.59
CA PHE A 174 10.84 -15.57 -6.57
C PHE A 174 10.57 -17.02 -6.95
N PRO A 175 11.58 -17.91 -6.96
CA PRO A 175 11.39 -19.28 -7.41
C PRO A 175 10.46 -20.04 -6.45
N THR A 176 9.37 -20.58 -6.99
CA THR A 176 8.34 -21.31 -6.24
C THR A 176 8.57 -22.82 -6.22
N THR A 177 9.66 -23.33 -6.78
CA THR A 177 9.96 -24.77 -6.81
C THR A 177 10.04 -25.37 -5.40
N LYS A 178 9.42 -26.55 -5.20
CA LYS A 178 9.33 -27.29 -3.93
C LYS A 178 8.53 -26.53 -2.86
N ALA A 179 9.16 -26.08 -1.78
CA ALA A 179 8.49 -25.44 -0.65
C ALA A 179 8.25 -23.93 -0.86
N GLY A 180 8.72 -23.37 -1.97
CA GLY A 180 8.43 -22.01 -2.46
C GLY A 180 8.24 -20.95 -1.37
N SER A 181 7.08 -20.29 -1.42
CA SER A 181 6.62 -19.28 -0.45
C SER A 181 5.93 -19.88 0.78
N ASP A 182 5.61 -21.18 0.80
CA ASP A 182 4.87 -21.82 1.90
C ASP A 182 5.65 -21.75 3.23
N LEU A 183 6.97 -21.95 3.17
CA LEU A 183 7.83 -21.86 4.34
C LEU A 183 8.49 -20.48 4.42
N ARG A 184 8.09 -19.69 5.43
CA ARG A 184 8.67 -18.37 5.70
C ARG A 184 10.20 -18.38 5.83
N SER A 185 10.78 -19.45 6.34
CA SER A 185 12.24 -19.59 6.46
C SER A 185 12.97 -19.54 5.12
N ASN A 186 12.30 -19.81 4.00
CA ASN A 186 12.93 -19.85 2.68
C ASN A 186 13.15 -18.46 2.07
N HIS A 187 12.42 -17.45 2.53
CA HIS A 187 12.51 -16.09 1.97
C HIS A 187 12.83 -15.04 3.03
N LEU A 188 13.17 -15.42 4.26
CA LEU A 188 13.54 -14.45 5.30
C LEU A 188 15.06 -14.39 5.52
N LEU A 189 15.50 -13.25 6.03
CA LEU A 189 16.78 -13.06 6.69
C LEU A 189 16.67 -13.63 8.12
N ASN A 190 16.70 -14.97 8.23
CA ASN A 190 16.45 -15.72 9.46
C ASN A 190 17.38 -15.35 10.64
N THR A 191 18.65 -15.07 10.36
CA THR A 191 19.64 -14.59 11.37
C THR A 191 19.29 -13.19 11.88
N GLY A 192 18.65 -12.41 11.02
CA GLY A 192 18.39 -11.02 11.22
C GLY A 192 19.62 -10.12 11.17
N ILE A 193 19.35 -8.81 11.08
CA ILE A 193 20.39 -7.80 10.85
C ILE A 193 21.39 -7.73 12.00
N ALA A 194 20.95 -7.93 13.25
CA ALA A 194 21.84 -7.93 14.41
C ALA A 194 22.70 -9.20 14.53
N GLY A 195 22.18 -10.35 14.10
CA GLY A 195 22.87 -11.65 14.21
C GLY A 195 24.11 -11.76 13.32
N ILE A 196 24.24 -10.87 12.32
CA ILE A 196 25.42 -10.80 11.45
C ILE A 196 26.67 -10.35 12.21
N GLU A 197 26.50 -9.55 13.27
CA GLU A 197 27.63 -9.13 14.11
C GLU A 197 28.22 -10.32 14.90
N GLU A 198 27.47 -11.40 15.08
CA GLU A 198 27.89 -12.62 15.75
C GLU A 198 28.44 -13.69 14.79
N ALA A 199 28.37 -13.45 13.48
CA ALA A 199 28.86 -14.37 12.46
C ALA A 199 30.40 -14.31 12.31
N ASP A 200 31.03 -15.49 12.17
CA ASP A 200 32.48 -15.61 11.94
C ASP A 200 32.85 -15.56 10.46
N VAL A 201 31.95 -16.04 9.58
CA VAL A 201 32.11 -16.06 8.12
C VAL A 201 30.82 -15.52 7.49
N LEU A 202 30.89 -14.96 6.29
CA LEU A 202 29.72 -14.46 5.55
C LEU A 202 29.93 -14.77 4.07
N LEU A 203 28.99 -15.48 3.45
CA LEU A 203 29.03 -15.80 2.03
C LEU A 203 27.91 -15.05 1.30
N LEU A 204 28.27 -13.99 0.58
CA LEU A 204 27.32 -13.27 -0.26
C LEU A 204 27.23 -13.95 -1.63
N VAL A 205 26.03 -14.35 -2.03
CA VAL A 205 25.77 -15.02 -3.32
C VAL A 205 24.90 -14.12 -4.17
N GLY A 206 25.45 -13.60 -5.27
CA GLY A 206 24.70 -12.83 -6.26
C GLY A 206 24.06 -11.53 -5.74
N THR A 207 24.48 -11.02 -4.58
CA THR A 207 23.94 -9.79 -3.98
C THR A 207 25.02 -8.71 -3.89
N ASN A 208 24.60 -7.46 -4.13
CA ASN A 208 25.39 -6.30 -3.76
C ASN A 208 24.69 -5.51 -2.65
N PRO A 209 24.97 -5.83 -1.37
CA PRO A 209 24.25 -5.22 -0.26
C PRO A 209 24.54 -3.72 -0.11
N ARG A 210 25.56 -3.18 -0.80
CA ARG A 210 25.82 -1.74 -0.81
C ARG A 210 24.67 -0.95 -1.41
N TYR A 211 24.03 -1.49 -2.45
CA TYR A 211 22.94 -0.82 -3.17
C TYR A 211 21.58 -1.33 -2.74
N GLU A 212 21.46 -2.64 -2.52
CA GLU A 212 20.18 -3.27 -2.15
C GLU A 212 19.78 -2.97 -0.70
N ALA A 213 20.72 -3.02 0.24
CA ALA A 213 20.46 -2.79 1.66
C ALA A 213 21.65 -2.08 2.33
N PRO A 214 21.84 -0.76 2.10
CA PRO A 214 23.03 -0.04 2.57
C PRO A 214 23.29 -0.17 4.07
N LEU A 215 22.24 -0.20 4.90
CA LEU A 215 22.34 -0.38 6.35
C LEU A 215 22.81 -1.80 6.73
N PHE A 216 22.41 -2.82 5.96
CA PHE A 216 22.91 -4.18 6.13
C PHE A 216 24.40 -4.26 5.79
N ASN A 217 24.83 -3.64 4.70
CA ASN A 217 26.25 -3.51 4.35
C ASN A 217 27.06 -2.72 5.40
N ALA A 218 26.49 -1.66 5.99
CA ALA A 218 27.13 -0.93 7.08
C ALA A 218 27.37 -1.83 8.31
N ARG A 219 26.45 -2.74 8.63
CA ARG A 219 26.60 -3.72 9.72
C ARG A 219 27.65 -4.78 9.40
N ILE A 220 27.67 -5.27 8.17
CA ILE A 220 28.73 -6.15 7.66
C ILE A 220 30.10 -5.49 7.85
N ARG A 221 30.24 -4.21 7.44
CA ARG A 221 31.48 -3.45 7.58
C ARG A 221 31.88 -3.18 9.03
N LYS A 222 30.91 -2.95 9.92
CA LYS A 222 31.17 -2.76 11.35
C LYS A 222 31.85 -3.99 11.98
N ARG A 223 31.51 -5.19 11.49
CA ARG A 223 32.10 -6.45 11.97
C ARG A 223 33.41 -6.82 11.23
N LEU A 224 33.44 -6.66 9.92
CA LEU A 224 34.59 -7.01 9.07
C LEU A 224 35.69 -5.94 9.14
N SER A 225 36.58 -6.07 10.12
CA SER A 225 37.94 -5.51 10.02
C SER A 225 38.94 -6.45 9.30
N VAL A 226 38.56 -7.66 8.90
CA VAL A 226 39.50 -8.63 8.26
C VAL A 226 38.76 -9.58 7.29
N THR A 227 39.33 -9.75 6.09
CA THR A 227 39.07 -10.75 5.03
C THR A 227 37.90 -10.53 4.06
N LYS A 228 38.23 -9.97 2.89
CA LYS A 228 37.47 -10.14 1.65
C LYS A 228 37.91 -11.43 0.98
N MET A 229 36.98 -12.30 0.60
CA MET A 229 37.27 -13.40 -0.34
C MET A 229 36.20 -13.40 -1.43
N SER A 230 36.60 -13.00 -2.63
CA SER A 230 35.87 -13.25 -3.87
C SER A 230 36.17 -14.66 -4.34
N LEU A 231 35.15 -15.38 -4.81
CA LEU A 231 35.28 -16.74 -5.38
C LEU A 231 36.31 -16.74 -6.53
N PRO A 232 37.39 -17.53 -6.46
CA PRO A 232 38.07 -18.02 -7.65
C PRO A 232 37.35 -19.26 -8.18
N ASP A 233 37.57 -19.59 -9.45
CA ASP A 233 36.92 -20.66 -10.24
C ASP A 233 37.17 -22.12 -9.77
N GLY A 234 37.04 -22.40 -8.48
CA GLY A 234 37.23 -23.72 -7.90
C GLY A 234 36.59 -23.86 -6.51
N PHE A 235 35.59 -24.73 -6.40
CA PHE A 235 34.77 -25.00 -5.21
C PHE A 235 35.55 -25.53 -3.97
N CYS A 236 36.84 -25.87 -4.09
CA CYS A 236 37.54 -26.72 -3.12
C CYS A 236 38.14 -26.01 -1.88
N PRO A 237 38.66 -24.76 -1.92
CA PRO A 237 39.27 -24.15 -0.72
C PRO A 237 38.27 -23.60 0.30
N LEU A 238 37.04 -23.27 -0.13
CA LEU A 238 36.02 -22.64 0.71
C LEU A 238 35.41 -23.59 1.75
N PHE A 239 35.23 -24.87 1.41
CA PHE A 239 34.67 -25.87 2.33
C PHE A 239 35.55 -26.13 3.55
N GLN A 240 36.88 -26.00 3.41
CA GLN A 240 37.81 -26.15 4.54
C GLN A 240 37.73 -24.97 5.51
N VAL A 241 37.52 -23.75 5.00
CA VAL A 241 37.29 -22.54 5.82
C VAL A 241 35.96 -22.65 6.59
N PHE A 242 34.94 -23.24 5.97
CA PHE A 242 33.65 -23.50 6.62
C PHE A 242 33.72 -24.58 7.71
N ALA A 243 34.55 -25.62 7.52
CA ALA A 243 34.73 -26.68 8.51
C ALA A 243 35.55 -26.26 9.75
N ALA A 244 36.40 -25.23 9.63
CA ALA A 244 37.32 -24.81 10.69
C ALA A 244 36.78 -23.72 11.65
N ALA A 245 35.68 -23.05 11.30
CA ALA A 245 35.13 -21.99 12.15
C ALA A 245 34.29 -22.55 13.31
N LYS A 246 34.39 -21.95 14.50
CA LYS A 246 33.70 -22.38 15.74
C LYS A 246 32.24 -21.92 15.80
N ARG A 247 31.91 -20.79 15.16
CA ARG A 247 30.54 -20.42 14.75
C ARG A 247 30.58 -20.22 13.23
N PRO A 248 30.72 -21.31 12.45
CA PRO A 248 30.84 -21.24 11.01
C PRO A 248 29.47 -20.92 10.44
N VAL A 249 29.10 -19.66 10.50
CA VAL A 249 27.85 -19.25 9.90
C VAL A 249 28.14 -18.98 8.45
N VAL A 250 27.93 -19.98 7.59
CA VAL A 250 27.80 -19.71 6.16
C VAL A 250 26.48 -18.97 5.98
N VAL A 251 26.41 -17.68 6.31
CA VAL A 251 25.26 -16.85 5.97
C VAL A 251 25.29 -16.73 4.46
N VAL A 252 24.64 -17.67 3.77
CA VAL A 252 24.41 -17.57 2.34
C VAL A 252 23.35 -16.51 2.19
N VAL A 253 23.75 -15.28 1.85
CA VAL A 253 22.80 -14.23 1.52
C VAL A 253 22.58 -14.30 0.03
N VAL A 254 21.43 -14.83 -0.38
CA VAL A 254 20.99 -14.77 -1.76
C VAL A 254 20.27 -13.43 -1.94
N GLY A 255 20.77 -12.60 -2.87
CA GLY A 255 20.08 -11.36 -3.23
C GLY A 255 18.83 -11.64 -4.05
N SER A 256 17.75 -10.90 -3.83
CA SER A 256 16.55 -11.00 -4.69
C SER A 256 16.88 -10.76 -6.17
N SER A 257 17.94 -9.99 -6.49
CA SER A 257 18.39 -9.70 -7.85
C SER A 257 18.85 -10.95 -8.61
N CYS A 258 19.62 -11.85 -7.99
CA CYS A 258 20.03 -13.10 -8.64
C CYS A 258 18.90 -14.14 -8.72
N LEU A 259 17.79 -13.92 -8.02
CA LEU A 259 16.60 -14.76 -8.12
C LEU A 259 15.68 -14.35 -9.28
N GLN A 260 15.95 -13.21 -9.92
CA GLN A 260 15.18 -12.76 -11.09
C GLN A 260 15.58 -13.48 -12.39
N SER A 261 16.75 -14.12 -12.43
CA SER A 261 17.22 -14.88 -13.59
C SER A 261 16.46 -16.21 -13.73
N GLU A 262 16.47 -16.78 -14.94
CA GLU A 262 15.83 -18.08 -15.23
C GLU A 262 16.41 -19.21 -14.35
N ASP A 263 17.70 -19.14 -14.03
CA ASP A 263 18.40 -20.07 -13.15
C ASP A 263 18.18 -19.81 -11.64
N GLY A 264 17.32 -18.86 -11.26
CA GLY A 264 17.09 -18.47 -9.86
C GLY A 264 16.72 -19.65 -8.96
N ALA A 265 15.96 -20.61 -9.48
CA ALA A 265 15.60 -21.84 -8.76
C ALA A 265 16.83 -22.74 -8.48
N VAL A 266 17.75 -22.84 -9.45
CA VAL A 266 18.99 -23.63 -9.33
C VAL A 266 19.92 -22.98 -8.30
N ILE A 267 20.07 -21.66 -8.37
CA ILE A 267 20.88 -20.88 -7.41
C ILE A 267 20.33 -21.07 -5.99
N MET A 268 19.02 -20.97 -5.81
CA MET A 268 18.38 -21.18 -4.50
C MET A 268 18.57 -22.62 -3.99
N ALA A 269 18.44 -23.62 -4.86
CA ALA A 269 18.66 -25.02 -4.49
C ALA A 269 20.13 -25.29 -4.09
N ALA A 270 21.09 -24.73 -4.83
CA ALA A 270 22.51 -24.83 -4.51
C ALA A 270 22.84 -24.13 -3.19
N ALA A 271 22.33 -22.91 -2.99
CA ALA A 271 22.49 -22.14 -1.76
C ALA A 271 21.91 -22.86 -0.53
N SER A 272 20.73 -23.47 -0.67
CA SER A 272 20.10 -24.28 0.37
C SER A 272 20.93 -25.53 0.70
N THR A 273 21.48 -26.21 -0.32
CA THR A 273 22.36 -27.37 -0.14
C THR A 273 23.65 -27.00 0.58
N ILE A 274 24.27 -25.87 0.22
CA ILE A 274 25.46 -25.35 0.90
C ILE A 274 25.14 -25.04 2.36
N ALA A 275 24.02 -24.37 2.64
CA ALA A 275 23.60 -24.04 4.00
C ALA A 275 23.33 -25.29 4.85
N GLN A 276 22.71 -26.32 4.26
CA GLN A 276 22.45 -27.59 4.95
C GLN A 276 23.74 -28.36 5.25
N ASN A 277 24.66 -28.44 4.29
CA ASN A 277 25.94 -29.10 4.47
C ASN A 277 26.79 -28.37 5.53
N ALA A 278 26.81 -27.04 5.50
CA ALA A 278 27.48 -26.23 6.51
C ALA A 278 26.88 -26.43 7.91
N ARG A 279 25.55 -26.55 8.03
CA ARG A 279 24.88 -26.81 9.31
C ARG A 279 25.27 -28.18 9.90
N VAL A 280 25.34 -29.22 9.07
CA VAL A 280 25.69 -30.58 9.52
C VAL A 280 27.16 -30.68 9.91
N SER A 281 28.07 -30.12 9.10
CA SER A 281 29.52 -30.24 9.31
C SER A 281 30.06 -29.45 10.50
N SER A 282 29.34 -28.41 10.93
CA SER A 282 29.81 -27.48 11.96
C SER A 282 29.38 -27.80 13.39
N GLY A 283 28.44 -28.73 13.58
CA GLY A 283 27.80 -28.94 14.88
C GLY A 283 27.08 -27.68 15.40
N ALA A 284 26.69 -26.75 14.51
CA ALA A 284 25.99 -25.53 14.89
C ALA A 284 24.75 -25.88 15.74
N MET A 285 24.65 -25.25 16.92
CA MET A 285 23.52 -25.43 17.84
C MET A 285 22.17 -25.35 17.10
N GLU A 286 21.19 -26.16 17.50
CA GLU A 286 19.84 -26.23 16.90
C GLU A 286 19.17 -24.86 16.66
N ILE A 287 19.58 -23.86 17.44
CA ILE A 287 19.05 -22.50 17.48
C ILE A 287 19.53 -21.65 16.28
N TRP A 288 20.73 -21.89 15.76
CA TRP A 288 21.35 -20.99 14.79
C TRP A 288 20.87 -21.24 13.34
N LYS A 289 20.51 -20.16 12.64
CA LYS A 289 19.98 -20.22 11.26
C LYS A 289 21.05 -19.85 10.24
N VAL A 290 21.26 -20.69 9.24
CA VAL A 290 22.37 -20.56 8.28
C VAL A 290 21.91 -19.93 6.96
N PHE A 291 20.75 -20.36 6.45
CA PHE A 291 20.19 -19.87 5.19
C PHE A 291 19.45 -18.54 5.37
N ASN A 292 19.70 -17.56 4.49
CA ASN A 292 19.13 -16.23 4.58
C ASN A 292 18.87 -15.64 3.18
N VAL A 293 17.75 -14.93 3.01
CA VAL A 293 17.46 -14.21 1.76
C VAL A 293 17.36 -12.71 2.05
N LEU A 294 17.98 -11.91 1.19
CA LEU A 294 17.93 -10.45 1.27
C LEU A 294 17.00 -9.91 0.19
N HIS A 295 15.91 -9.28 0.65
CA HIS A 295 14.95 -8.57 -0.21
C HIS A 295 15.34 -7.11 -0.37
N ARG A 296 15.02 -6.55 -1.54
CA ARG A 296 15.19 -5.12 -1.86
C ARG A 296 13.85 -4.36 -1.87
N ALA A 297 12.76 -5.00 -2.29
CA ALA A 297 11.41 -4.44 -2.26
C ALA A 297 10.79 -4.54 -0.85
N ALA A 298 10.04 -3.50 -0.45
CA ALA A 298 9.44 -3.40 0.88
C ALA A 298 8.14 -4.21 1.00
N SER A 299 7.39 -4.35 -0.10
CA SER A 299 6.13 -5.10 -0.16
C SER A 299 6.33 -6.61 -0.31
N GLN A 300 7.47 -7.04 -0.87
CA GLN A 300 7.69 -8.42 -1.31
C GLN A 300 7.51 -9.45 -0.20
N VAL A 301 8.10 -9.23 0.98
CA VAL A 301 8.00 -10.17 2.10
C VAL A 301 6.56 -10.28 2.60
N ALA A 302 5.84 -9.15 2.70
CA ALA A 302 4.44 -9.16 3.10
C ALA A 302 3.57 -9.87 2.05
N ALA A 303 3.83 -9.66 0.77
CA ALA A 303 3.12 -10.34 -0.31
C ALA A 303 3.35 -11.86 -0.29
N LEU A 304 4.60 -12.31 -0.07
CA LEU A 304 4.93 -13.73 0.09
C LEU A 304 4.29 -14.34 1.35
N ASP A 305 4.30 -13.63 2.47
CA ASP A 305 3.61 -14.04 3.71
C ASP A 305 2.10 -14.18 3.51
N LEU A 306 1.51 -13.34 2.66
CA LEU A 306 0.09 -13.39 2.26
C LEU A 306 -0.18 -14.41 1.14
N GLY A 307 0.82 -15.09 0.61
CA GLY A 307 0.66 -16.13 -0.41
C GLY A 307 0.37 -15.59 -1.81
N TYR A 308 0.86 -14.41 -2.16
CA TYR A 308 0.87 -13.92 -3.54
C TYR A 308 1.78 -14.80 -4.41
N LYS A 309 1.46 -14.92 -5.69
CA LYS A 309 2.33 -15.63 -6.65
C LYS A 309 3.46 -14.69 -7.04
N PRO A 310 4.72 -15.03 -6.78
CA PRO A 310 5.80 -14.12 -7.12
C PRO A 310 6.06 -14.10 -8.62
N GLY A 311 6.18 -12.90 -9.18
CA GLY A 311 6.43 -12.68 -10.60
C GLY A 311 5.18 -12.70 -11.49
N VAL A 312 5.32 -12.07 -12.66
CA VAL A 312 4.22 -11.81 -13.61
C VAL A 312 3.96 -12.93 -14.63
N GLU A 313 4.68 -14.05 -14.54
CA GLU A 313 4.63 -15.13 -15.53
C GLU A 313 3.25 -15.77 -15.66
N THR A 314 2.48 -15.80 -14.57
CA THR A 314 1.10 -16.34 -14.58
C THR A 314 0.19 -15.49 -15.46
N ILE A 315 0.36 -14.16 -15.39
CA ILE A 315 -0.43 -13.18 -16.15
C ILE A 315 -0.03 -13.21 -17.63
N ARG A 316 1.27 -13.34 -17.93
CA ARG A 316 1.75 -13.47 -19.32
C ARG A 316 1.26 -14.75 -20.01
N LYS A 317 1.06 -15.83 -19.25
CA LYS A 317 0.51 -17.09 -19.81
C LYS A 317 -0.98 -16.98 -20.11
N ASN A 318 -1.73 -16.35 -19.23
CA ASN A 318 -3.19 -16.19 -19.33
C ASN A 318 -3.53 -14.70 -19.15
N PRO A 319 -3.50 -13.91 -20.23
CA PRO A 319 -3.78 -12.48 -20.16
C PRO A 319 -5.22 -12.20 -19.69
N PRO A 320 -5.42 -11.31 -18.71
CA PRO A 320 -6.74 -10.92 -18.21
C PRO A 320 -7.38 -9.82 -19.07
N ASN A 321 -8.70 -9.66 -18.93
CA ASN A 321 -9.45 -8.53 -19.50
C ASN A 321 -9.44 -7.33 -18.56
N VAL A 322 -9.23 -7.53 -17.26
CA VAL A 322 -9.09 -6.46 -16.27
C VAL A 322 -7.82 -6.68 -15.46
N LEU A 323 -6.91 -5.71 -15.51
CA LEU A 323 -5.64 -5.73 -14.78
C LEU A 323 -5.60 -4.63 -13.74
N PHE A 324 -5.42 -4.99 -12.46
CA PHE A 324 -5.12 -4.04 -11.40
C PHE A 324 -3.61 -3.88 -11.23
N LEU A 325 -3.12 -2.66 -11.33
CA LEU A 325 -1.75 -2.29 -11.01
C LEU A 325 -1.75 -1.53 -9.68
N LEU A 326 -1.38 -2.19 -8.60
CA LEU A 326 -1.30 -1.55 -7.28
C LEU A 326 0.14 -1.05 -7.08
N GLY A 327 0.39 0.21 -7.42
CA GLY A 327 1.69 0.88 -7.32
C GLY A 327 2.81 0.15 -8.07
N ALA A 328 2.45 -0.56 -9.14
CA ALA A 328 3.37 -1.35 -9.96
C ALA A 328 3.89 -0.48 -11.12
N ASP A 329 5.18 -0.16 -11.07
CA ASP A 329 5.86 0.80 -11.95
C ASP A 329 7.19 0.28 -12.52
N ASP A 330 7.65 -0.94 -12.18
CA ASP A 330 8.93 -1.51 -12.65
C ASP A 330 8.89 -1.93 -14.14
N GLY A 331 7.80 -1.68 -14.87
CA GLY A 331 7.65 -2.03 -16.29
C GLY A 331 7.63 -3.54 -16.57
N CYS A 332 7.30 -4.36 -15.56
CA CYS A 332 7.31 -5.81 -15.66
C CYS A 332 6.23 -6.36 -16.62
N ILE A 333 5.15 -5.61 -16.83
CA ILE A 333 4.09 -5.89 -17.82
C ILE A 333 3.96 -4.66 -18.70
N THR A 334 3.93 -4.87 -20.00
CA THR A 334 3.72 -3.81 -20.98
C THR A 334 2.42 -4.05 -21.74
N ARG A 335 1.88 -3.00 -22.37
CA ARG A 335 0.63 -3.11 -23.15
C ARG A 335 0.66 -4.20 -24.25
N PRO A 336 1.79 -4.46 -24.94
CA PRO A 336 1.91 -5.57 -25.89
C PRO A 336 1.76 -6.98 -25.28
N ASP A 337 1.97 -7.14 -23.97
CA ASP A 337 1.79 -8.42 -23.27
C ASP A 337 0.30 -8.70 -22.96
N LEU A 338 -0.57 -7.72 -23.19
CA LEU A 338 -1.98 -7.73 -22.82
C LEU A 338 -2.89 -7.66 -24.07
N PRO A 339 -4.16 -8.10 -23.97
CA PRO A 339 -5.15 -7.93 -25.01
C PRO A 339 -5.43 -6.44 -25.29
N ASP A 340 -5.76 -6.11 -26.53
CA ASP A 340 -6.08 -4.72 -26.92
C ASP A 340 -7.29 -4.13 -26.18
N ASP A 341 -8.20 -4.99 -25.69
CA ASP A 341 -9.40 -4.64 -24.93
C ASP A 341 -9.23 -4.76 -23.41
N CYS A 342 -8.00 -4.95 -22.93
CA CYS A 342 -7.71 -5.04 -21.51
C CYS A 342 -7.90 -3.69 -20.80
N LEU A 343 -8.77 -3.65 -19.80
CA LEU A 343 -8.91 -2.51 -18.90
C LEU A 343 -7.81 -2.52 -17.85
N ILE A 344 -6.98 -1.48 -17.84
CA ILE A 344 -5.88 -1.33 -16.89
C ILE A 344 -6.26 -0.29 -15.84
N VAL A 345 -6.41 -0.74 -14.60
CA VAL A 345 -6.69 0.11 -13.44
C VAL A 345 -5.42 0.28 -12.63
N TYR A 346 -4.83 1.47 -12.67
CA TYR A 346 -3.65 1.79 -11.88
C TYR A 346 -4.07 2.48 -10.58
N GLN A 347 -3.70 1.90 -9.45
CA GLN A 347 -3.85 2.50 -8.14
C GLN A 347 -2.47 2.76 -7.55
N GLY A 348 -2.05 4.02 -7.49
CA GLY A 348 -0.72 4.40 -7.00
C GLY A 348 -0.64 5.87 -6.65
N HIS A 349 0.51 6.28 -6.12
CA HIS A 349 0.73 7.65 -5.66
C HIS A 349 1.63 8.47 -6.61
N HIS A 350 2.47 7.83 -7.43
CA HIS A 350 3.22 8.46 -8.52
C HIS A 350 2.66 8.01 -9.87
N GLY A 351 2.98 8.75 -10.93
CA GLY A 351 2.53 8.46 -12.28
C GLY A 351 3.71 8.22 -13.21
N ASP A 352 4.32 7.04 -13.12
CA ASP A 352 5.45 6.64 -13.97
C ASP A 352 4.95 5.71 -15.09
N GLU A 353 5.65 4.62 -15.37
CA GLU A 353 5.32 3.68 -16.45
C GLU A 353 3.92 3.05 -16.28
N GLY A 354 3.57 2.60 -15.06
CA GLY A 354 2.30 1.91 -14.79
C GLY A 354 1.07 2.80 -14.96
N ALA A 355 1.19 4.08 -14.60
CA ALA A 355 0.11 5.05 -14.77
C ALA A 355 -0.06 5.47 -16.25
N SER A 356 1.04 5.53 -17.01
CA SER A 356 1.00 5.98 -18.41
C SER A 356 0.21 5.03 -19.32
N MET A 357 0.17 3.74 -18.97
CA MET A 357 -0.58 2.70 -19.69
C MET A 357 -1.99 2.46 -19.15
N ALA A 358 -2.38 3.11 -18.06
CA ALA A 358 -3.65 2.87 -17.39
C ALA A 358 -4.82 3.56 -18.09
N ASP A 359 -5.96 2.88 -18.18
CA ASP A 359 -7.22 3.49 -18.63
C ASP A 359 -7.90 4.26 -17.51
N ILE A 360 -7.73 3.80 -16.26
CA ILE A 360 -8.28 4.42 -15.05
C ILE A 360 -7.18 4.54 -14.00
N ILE A 361 -7.02 5.75 -13.45
CA ILE A 361 -6.02 6.04 -12.40
C ILE A 361 -6.75 6.36 -11.10
N LEU A 362 -6.45 5.60 -10.05
CA LEU A 362 -6.98 5.78 -8.71
C LEU A 362 -5.86 6.32 -7.79
N PRO A 363 -5.91 7.59 -7.37
CA PRO A 363 -4.83 8.20 -6.61
C PRO A 363 -4.77 7.62 -5.19
N GLY A 364 -3.70 6.87 -4.91
CA GLY A 364 -3.37 6.27 -3.62
C GLY A 364 -2.52 7.18 -2.73
N ALA A 365 -2.35 6.79 -1.47
CA ALA A 365 -1.56 7.53 -0.48
C ALA A 365 -0.11 7.04 -0.43
N ALA A 366 0.84 7.96 -0.33
CA ALA A 366 2.25 7.63 -0.13
C ALA A 366 2.49 7.03 1.27
N TYR A 367 3.63 6.37 1.47
CA TYR A 367 3.96 5.67 2.73
C TYR A 367 3.99 6.58 3.97
N THR A 368 4.26 7.89 3.82
CA THR A 368 4.21 8.88 4.92
C THR A 368 2.81 9.39 5.22
N GLU A 369 1.85 9.13 4.35
CA GLU A 369 0.49 9.69 4.41
C GLU A 369 -0.52 8.74 5.06
N LYS A 370 -0.10 7.49 5.30
CA LYS A 370 -0.95 6.41 5.81
C LYS A 370 -0.31 5.71 7.01
N CYS A 371 -1.16 5.23 7.91
CA CYS A 371 -0.78 4.26 8.93
C CYS A 371 -0.93 2.86 8.33
N ALA A 372 0.18 2.23 7.99
CA ALA A 372 0.21 1.00 7.21
C ALA A 372 1.31 0.05 7.70
N THR A 373 1.08 -1.25 7.56
CA THR A 373 2.00 -2.30 7.98
C THR A 373 2.90 -2.73 6.83
N TYR A 374 4.21 -2.71 7.08
CA TYR A 374 5.25 -3.24 6.20
C TYR A 374 6.03 -4.33 6.91
N VAL A 375 6.44 -5.37 6.17
CA VAL A 375 7.25 -6.46 6.72
C VAL A 375 8.64 -6.37 6.10
N ASN A 376 9.66 -6.18 6.92
CA ASN A 376 11.02 -6.08 6.42
C ASN A 376 11.61 -7.47 6.08
N THR A 377 12.81 -7.49 5.46
CA THR A 377 13.51 -8.73 5.08
C THR A 377 13.76 -9.74 6.22
N LYS A 378 13.71 -9.33 7.49
CA LYS A 378 13.84 -10.24 8.66
C LYS A 378 12.49 -10.89 9.04
N GLY A 379 11.39 -10.47 8.43
CA GLY A 379 10.03 -10.88 8.79
C GLY A 379 9.47 -10.10 9.96
N ARG A 380 10.07 -8.96 10.33
CA ARG A 380 9.53 -8.06 11.36
C ARG A 380 8.49 -7.15 10.73
N ALA A 381 7.25 -7.26 11.20
CA ALA A 381 6.20 -6.29 10.92
C ALA A 381 6.51 -4.96 11.61
N GLN A 382 6.42 -3.88 10.85
CA GLN A 382 6.62 -2.50 11.27
C GLN A 382 5.44 -1.69 10.75
N GLN A 383 4.98 -0.71 11.54
CA GLN A 383 3.87 0.15 11.14
C GLN A 383 4.39 1.55 10.90
N THR A 384 4.03 2.11 9.75
CA THR A 384 4.17 3.54 9.50
C THR A 384 3.14 4.30 10.33
N LYS A 385 3.41 5.57 10.56
CA LYS A 385 2.45 6.51 11.11
C LYS A 385 2.26 7.62 10.10
N ALA A 386 1.01 8.03 9.90
CA ALA A 386 0.70 9.18 9.08
C ALA A 386 1.41 10.43 9.66
N ALA A 387 2.32 10.98 8.89
CA ALA A 387 3.05 12.20 9.22
C ALA A 387 2.39 13.43 8.57
N VAL A 388 1.83 13.24 7.37
CA VAL A 388 1.10 14.24 6.58
C VAL A 388 -0.18 13.60 6.05
N THR A 389 -1.14 14.41 5.62
CA THR A 389 -2.36 13.90 4.98
C THR A 389 -2.14 13.66 3.49
N PRO A 390 -2.83 12.69 2.87
CA PRO A 390 -2.77 12.47 1.43
C PRO A 390 -3.03 13.74 0.61
N LEU A 391 -2.26 13.93 -0.46
CA LEU A 391 -2.38 15.11 -1.32
C LEU A 391 -3.66 15.08 -2.17
N GLY A 392 -4.39 16.20 -2.17
CA GLY A 392 -5.55 16.41 -3.05
C GLY A 392 -6.68 15.40 -2.85
N LEU A 393 -6.99 14.62 -3.88
CA LEU A 393 -8.04 13.61 -3.87
C LEU A 393 -7.53 12.21 -3.50
N ALA A 394 -6.23 12.06 -3.21
CA ALA A 394 -5.66 10.79 -2.80
C ALA A 394 -6.34 10.25 -1.53
N ARG A 395 -6.41 8.92 -1.42
CA ARG A 395 -6.98 8.22 -0.26
C ARG A 395 -6.05 7.08 0.15
N GLU A 396 -6.20 6.61 1.38
CA GLU A 396 -5.51 5.39 1.81
C GLU A 396 -5.85 4.21 0.90
N ASP A 397 -4.83 3.43 0.53
CA ASP A 397 -4.94 2.44 -0.55
C ASP A 397 -6.01 1.36 -0.29
N TRP A 398 -6.01 0.81 0.92
CA TRP A 398 -7.01 -0.19 1.32
C TRP A 398 -8.43 0.38 1.32
N ARG A 399 -8.61 1.69 1.56
CA ARG A 399 -9.95 2.33 1.53
C ARG A 399 -10.50 2.43 0.12
N ILE A 400 -9.64 2.69 -0.86
CA ILE A 400 -10.02 2.71 -2.28
C ILE A 400 -10.52 1.32 -2.69
N ILE A 401 -9.74 0.28 -2.40
CA ILE A 401 -10.09 -1.11 -2.69
C ILE A 401 -11.38 -1.52 -1.96
N ARG A 402 -11.52 -1.11 -0.70
CA ARG A 402 -12.72 -1.37 0.09
C ARG A 402 -13.94 -0.65 -0.49
N ALA A 403 -13.79 0.58 -0.99
CA ALA A 403 -14.87 1.31 -1.65
C ALA A 403 -15.31 0.62 -2.95
N ILE A 404 -14.36 0.16 -3.79
CA ILE A 404 -14.63 -0.65 -5.00
C ILE A 404 -15.46 -1.89 -4.61
N SER A 405 -15.02 -2.62 -3.58
CA SER A 405 -15.73 -3.83 -3.12
C SER A 405 -17.17 -3.54 -2.67
N GLU A 406 -17.40 -2.36 -2.07
CA GLU A 406 -18.68 -1.98 -1.51
C GLU A 406 -19.68 -1.56 -2.60
N VAL A 407 -19.19 -0.80 -3.57
CA VAL A 407 -19.97 -0.38 -4.73
C VAL A 407 -20.35 -1.60 -5.56
N ASN A 408 -19.41 -2.53 -5.80
CA ASN A 408 -19.69 -3.76 -6.53
C ASN A 408 -20.73 -4.66 -5.84
N TYR A 409 -20.70 -4.74 -4.50
CA TYR A 409 -21.68 -5.51 -3.73
C TYR A 409 -23.09 -4.88 -3.75
N LYS A 410 -23.19 -3.54 -3.68
CA LYS A 410 -24.48 -2.85 -3.76
C LYS A 410 -25.11 -2.96 -5.14
N SER A 411 -24.31 -2.87 -6.20
CA SER A 411 -24.79 -3.01 -7.58
C SER A 411 -25.25 -4.42 -7.94
N THR A 412 -24.67 -5.46 -7.34
CA THR A 412 -25.09 -6.85 -7.58
C THR A 412 -26.41 -7.17 -6.86
N ASN A 413 -26.67 -6.58 -5.69
CA ASN A 413 -27.96 -6.72 -5.01
C ASN A 413 -29.07 -5.85 -5.60
N SER A 414 -28.76 -4.67 -6.20
CA SER A 414 -29.77 -3.85 -6.89
C SER A 414 -30.20 -4.40 -8.26
N LEU A 415 -29.58 -5.48 -8.75
CA LEU A 415 -29.99 -6.24 -9.94
C LEU A 415 -30.86 -7.46 -9.58
N LEU A 416 -31.08 -7.72 -8.29
CA LEU A 416 -31.89 -8.81 -7.75
C LEU A 416 -33.19 -8.32 -7.07
N GLU A 417 -33.42 -7.01 -7.04
CA GLU A 417 -34.72 -6.37 -6.80
C GLU A 417 -35.26 -5.79 -8.11
#